data_AF-A0AAI8BBI4-F1
#
_entry.id   AF-A0AAI8BBI4-F1
#
_cell.length_a   1.000
_cell.length_b   1.000
_cell.length_c   1.000
_cell.angle_alpha   90.00
_cell.angle_beta   90.00
_cell.angle_gamma   90.00
#
_symmetry.space_group_name_H-M   'P 1'
#
loop_
_entity.id
_entity.type
_entity.pdbx_description
1 polymer ?
#
loop_
_entity_poly.entity_id
_entity_poly.type
_entity_poly.pdbx_seq_one_letter_code
_entity_poly.pdbx_strand_id
1 'polypeptide(L)'
;MNTFEVEQLAAQLKNVEIEINSRCNRRCSYCPVSILPNPDVPKFMSDRVLDRVIDELSAIEYVGRVSYHFYNEPLLRKDLEALVKRVRTSVPGAHQVLYTNGDYLTEARYGTLREAGIEFIVITSHDGKLHPEREYQVVQFSNDLELTNRGGVMEHIGSNSADVHANRCFAPSEMLIVTVTGDVVLCYEDAFRKHVMGSIVTQSLADIWFGHPFATLRSRLAAGDRSVTDICRKCTNAAHTDPGMSAHSEPFWQALSVAW
;
A
#
# COMPACT_ATOMS: atom_id res chain seq x y z
N MET A 1 -6.65 12.94 -19.70
CA MET A 1 -6.80 13.78 -18.49
C MET A 1 -6.66 15.22 -18.90
N ASN A 2 -7.52 16.11 -18.41
CA ASN A 2 -7.26 17.55 -18.52
C ASN A 2 -6.26 17.98 -17.42
N THR A 3 -5.65 19.16 -17.56
CA THR A 3 -4.62 19.65 -16.63
C THR A 3 -5.12 19.73 -15.17
N PHE A 4 -6.39 20.09 -14.97
CA PHE A 4 -7.00 20.20 -13.64
C PHE A 4 -7.13 18.83 -12.95
N GLU A 5 -7.54 17.79 -13.67
CA GLU A 5 -7.61 16.42 -13.15
C GLU A 5 -6.24 15.91 -12.72
N VAL A 6 -5.19 16.20 -13.51
CA VAL A 6 -3.81 15.81 -13.18
C VAL A 6 -3.34 16.50 -11.90
N GLU A 7 -3.49 17.82 -11.81
CA GLU A 7 -3.10 18.59 -10.62
C GLU A 7 -3.87 18.14 -9.37
N GLN A 8 -5.18 17.91 -9.49
CA GLN A 8 -6.00 17.46 -8.38
C GLN A 8 -5.62 16.06 -7.92
N LEU A 9 -5.34 15.15 -8.85
CA LEU A 9 -4.95 13.78 -8.53
C LEU A 9 -3.56 13.75 -7.87
N ALA A 10 -2.58 14.48 -8.42
CA ALA A 10 -1.26 14.63 -7.84
C ALA A 10 -1.31 15.25 -6.42
N ALA A 11 -2.24 16.18 -6.19
CA ALA A 11 -2.43 16.78 -4.87
C ALA A 11 -3.10 15.84 -3.85
N GLN A 12 -3.94 14.90 -4.30
CA GLN A 12 -4.70 14.00 -3.42
C GLN A 12 -3.97 12.68 -3.16
N LEU A 13 -3.46 12.03 -4.21
CA LEU A 13 -2.83 10.73 -4.12
C LEU A 13 -1.48 10.82 -3.42
N LYS A 14 -1.36 10.25 -2.22
CA LYS A 14 -0.15 10.27 -1.39
C LYS A 14 0.63 8.97 -1.44
N ASN A 15 -0.07 7.83 -1.50
CA ASN A 15 0.54 6.51 -1.50
C ASN A 15 -0.02 5.62 -2.61
N VAL A 16 0.85 4.88 -3.26
CA VAL A 16 0.50 3.81 -4.20
C VAL A 16 1.13 2.51 -3.70
N GLU A 17 0.31 1.50 -3.47
CA GLU A 17 0.75 0.15 -3.09
C GLU A 17 0.47 -0.82 -4.23
N ILE A 18 1.51 -1.51 -4.69
CA ILE A 18 1.50 -2.38 -5.85
C ILE A 18 1.73 -3.82 -5.38
N GLU A 19 0.72 -4.68 -5.50
CA GLU A 19 0.84 -6.10 -5.22
C GLU A 19 1.63 -6.81 -6.33
N ILE A 20 2.96 -6.74 -6.27
CA ILE A 20 3.84 -7.34 -7.30
C ILE A 20 3.81 -8.87 -7.33
N ASN A 21 3.34 -9.50 -6.25
CA ASN A 21 3.10 -10.94 -6.14
C ASN A 21 2.02 -11.20 -5.09
N SER A 22 1.29 -12.32 -5.20
CA SER A 22 0.13 -12.60 -4.35
C SER A 22 0.40 -13.62 -3.23
N ARG A 23 1.66 -13.73 -2.80
CA ARG A 23 2.12 -14.77 -1.85
C ARG A 23 3.01 -14.19 -0.77
N CYS A 24 2.89 -14.73 0.43
CA CYS A 24 3.82 -14.50 1.54
C CYS A 24 4.33 -15.86 2.06
N ASN A 25 5.57 -15.90 2.54
CA ASN A 25 6.15 -17.08 3.18
C ASN A 25 5.79 -17.22 4.67
N ARG A 26 5.07 -16.23 5.24
CA ARG A 26 4.60 -16.24 6.63
C ARG A 26 3.08 -16.26 6.72
N ARG A 27 2.58 -16.73 7.86
CA ARG A 27 1.16 -16.79 8.23
C ARG A 27 0.96 -16.22 9.64
N CYS A 28 1.23 -14.92 9.79
CA CYS A 28 1.16 -14.23 11.09
C CYS A 28 -0.27 -14.25 11.62
N SER A 29 -0.45 -14.46 12.93
CA SER A 29 -1.78 -14.62 13.56
C SER A 29 -2.71 -13.44 13.33
N TYR A 30 -2.16 -12.25 13.13
CA TYR A 30 -2.87 -10.98 12.89
C TYR A 30 -2.94 -10.58 11.41
N CYS A 31 -2.59 -11.48 10.49
CA CYS A 31 -2.63 -11.24 9.05
C CYS A 31 -3.65 -12.17 8.36
N PRO A 32 -4.48 -11.66 7.42
CA PRO A 32 -5.44 -12.46 6.66
C PRO A 32 -4.85 -13.67 5.94
N VAL A 33 -3.56 -13.61 5.55
CA VAL A 33 -2.83 -14.75 4.95
C VAL A 33 -2.85 -16.00 5.84
N SER A 34 -3.02 -15.85 7.16
CA SER A 34 -3.11 -16.98 8.10
C SER A 34 -4.44 -17.75 8.04
N ILE A 35 -5.54 -17.08 7.68
CA ILE A 35 -6.89 -17.66 7.74
C ILE A 35 -7.58 -17.77 6.37
N LEU A 36 -7.19 -16.93 5.41
CA LEU A 36 -7.75 -16.95 4.06
C LEU A 36 -7.03 -17.99 3.19
N PRO A 37 -7.72 -18.58 2.21
CA PRO A 37 -7.05 -19.34 1.15
C PRO A 37 -6.15 -18.41 0.33
N ASN A 38 -5.19 -18.99 -0.37
CA ASN A 38 -4.44 -18.25 -1.38
C ASN A 38 -5.43 -17.64 -2.39
N PRO A 39 -5.26 -16.36 -2.77
CA PRO A 39 -6.15 -15.74 -3.74
C PRO A 39 -6.01 -16.44 -5.09
N ASP A 40 -7.15 -16.61 -5.76
CA ASP A 40 -7.27 -17.19 -7.10
C ASP A 40 -6.91 -16.16 -8.18
N VAL A 41 -5.64 -15.76 -8.15
CA VAL A 41 -5.03 -14.75 -9.02
C VAL A 41 -3.61 -15.23 -9.37
N PRO A 42 -2.98 -14.67 -10.42
CA PRO A 42 -1.59 -14.96 -10.75
C PRO A 42 -0.67 -14.80 -9.54
N LYS A 43 0.36 -15.65 -9.47
CA LYS A 43 1.38 -15.55 -8.41
C LYS A 43 2.17 -14.25 -8.51
N PHE A 44 2.46 -13.79 -9.73
CA PHE A 44 3.29 -12.63 -10.02
C PHE A 44 2.54 -11.65 -10.92
N MET A 45 2.74 -10.36 -10.68
CA MET A 45 2.26 -9.30 -11.55
C MET A 45 2.99 -9.41 -12.89
N SER A 46 2.23 -9.28 -13.98
CA SER A 46 2.79 -9.28 -15.34
C SER A 46 3.42 -7.92 -15.68
N ASP A 47 4.41 -7.92 -16.58
CA ASP A 47 5.06 -6.68 -17.04
C ASP A 47 4.05 -5.69 -17.61
N ARG A 48 3.07 -6.17 -18.38
CA ARG A 48 1.99 -5.34 -18.92
C ARG A 48 1.25 -4.57 -17.83
N VAL A 49 0.95 -5.19 -16.70
CA VAL A 49 0.23 -4.52 -15.60
C VAL A 49 1.15 -3.47 -14.97
N LEU A 50 2.41 -3.82 -14.71
CA LEU A 50 3.37 -2.87 -14.14
C LEU A 50 3.64 -1.67 -15.07
N ASP A 51 3.76 -1.90 -16.38
CA ASP A 51 3.92 -0.84 -17.38
C ASP A 51 2.73 0.12 -17.33
N ARG A 52 1.50 -0.40 -17.25
CA ARG A 52 0.31 0.44 -17.11
C ARG A 52 0.32 1.27 -15.83
N VAL A 53 0.75 0.71 -14.70
CA VAL A 53 0.89 1.49 -13.46
C VAL A 53 1.94 2.59 -13.63
N ILE A 54 3.11 2.26 -14.19
CA ILE A 54 4.19 3.21 -14.43
C ILE A 54 3.75 4.35 -15.35
N ASP A 55 3.10 4.04 -16.46
CA ASP A 55 2.61 5.03 -17.43
C ASP A 55 1.66 6.02 -16.77
N GLU A 56 0.71 5.52 -15.97
CA GLU A 56 -0.31 6.37 -15.32
C GLU A 56 0.28 7.22 -14.20
N LEU A 57 1.26 6.71 -13.44
CA LEU A 57 1.98 7.50 -12.43
C LEU A 57 2.93 8.52 -13.06
N SER A 58 3.58 8.17 -14.17
CA SER A 58 4.43 9.09 -14.93
C SER A 58 3.61 10.24 -15.52
N ALA A 59 2.41 9.95 -16.05
CA ALA A 59 1.53 10.94 -16.66
C ALA A 59 1.04 12.03 -15.69
N ILE A 60 1.10 11.78 -14.38
CA ILE A 60 0.75 12.74 -13.33
C ILE A 60 1.96 13.30 -12.59
N GLU A 61 3.17 13.03 -13.09
CA GLU A 61 4.43 13.41 -12.46
C GLU A 61 4.45 13.03 -10.96
N TYR A 62 4.05 11.80 -10.65
CA TYR A 62 3.78 11.38 -9.28
C TYR A 62 4.98 11.58 -8.34
N VAL A 63 4.75 12.27 -7.23
CA VAL A 63 5.76 12.60 -6.18
C VAL A 63 5.44 11.96 -4.81
N GLY A 64 4.53 10.99 -4.76
CA GLY A 64 4.16 10.30 -3.52
C GLY A 64 4.97 9.02 -3.28
N ARG A 65 4.52 8.23 -2.31
CA ARG A 65 5.15 6.95 -1.96
C ARG A 65 4.72 5.85 -2.91
N VAL A 66 5.67 5.05 -3.41
CA VAL A 66 5.39 3.75 -4.04
C VAL A 66 5.90 2.62 -3.14
N SER A 67 5.04 1.63 -2.89
CA SER A 67 5.39 0.42 -2.13
C SER A 67 4.92 -0.84 -2.85
N TYR A 68 5.56 -1.97 -2.56
CA TYR A 68 5.43 -3.20 -3.35
C TYR A 68 4.66 -4.32 -2.64
N HIS A 69 3.71 -3.96 -1.79
CA HIS A 69 3.00 -4.92 -0.95
C HIS A 69 1.49 -4.72 -0.97
N PHE A 70 0.79 -5.75 -0.50
CA PHE A 70 -0.61 -5.72 -0.10
C PHE A 70 -0.82 -6.78 1.01
N TYR A 71 -0.83 -8.06 0.64
CA TYR A 71 -0.79 -9.20 1.57
C TYR A 71 0.23 -10.25 1.09
N ASN A 72 1.45 -9.80 0.81
CA ASN A 72 2.54 -10.58 0.21
C ASN A 72 3.90 -10.28 0.87
N GLU A 73 4.89 -11.10 0.55
CA GLU A 73 6.31 -10.80 0.83
C GLU A 73 7.00 -10.40 -0.48
N PRO A 74 7.38 -9.11 -0.65
CA PRO A 74 8.00 -8.62 -1.88
C PRO A 74 9.32 -9.32 -2.22
N LEU A 75 10.14 -9.68 -1.21
CA LEU A 75 11.44 -10.31 -1.41
C LEU A 75 11.35 -11.74 -1.96
N LEU A 76 10.15 -12.32 -2.08
CA LEU A 76 9.94 -13.57 -2.82
C LEU A 76 10.17 -13.40 -4.34
N ARG A 77 10.09 -12.19 -4.87
CA ARG A 77 10.44 -11.90 -6.26
C ARG A 77 11.95 -11.80 -6.42
N LYS A 78 12.54 -12.64 -7.25
CA LYS A 78 13.99 -12.63 -7.54
C LYS A 78 14.42 -11.46 -8.43
N ASP A 79 13.46 -10.81 -9.06
CA ASP A 79 13.64 -9.72 -10.01
C ASP A 79 13.08 -8.39 -9.47
N LEU A 80 12.88 -8.29 -8.15
CA LEU A 80 12.37 -7.07 -7.50
C LEU A 80 13.21 -5.84 -7.86
N GLU A 81 14.53 -5.97 -7.88
CA GLU A 81 15.49 -4.92 -8.24
C GLU A 81 15.22 -4.37 -9.65
N ALA A 82 14.82 -5.23 -10.60
CA ALA A 82 14.48 -4.80 -11.95
C ALA A 82 13.15 -4.03 -11.99
N LEU A 83 12.16 -4.44 -11.20
CA LEU A 83 10.88 -3.72 -11.09
C LEU A 83 11.06 -2.34 -10.44
N VAL A 84 11.82 -2.26 -9.35
CA VAL A 84 12.19 -1.02 -8.66
C VAL A 84 12.89 -0.08 -9.65
N LYS A 85 13.90 -0.58 -10.38
CA LYS A 85 14.64 0.24 -11.35
C LYS A 85 13.74 0.81 -12.46
N ARG A 86 12.74 0.04 -12.92
CA ARG A 86 11.74 0.52 -13.89
C ARG A 86 10.92 1.68 -13.32
N VAL A 87 10.41 1.55 -12.10
CA VAL A 87 9.67 2.63 -11.43
C VAL A 87 10.57 3.85 -11.21
N ARG A 88 11.79 3.67 -10.70
CA ARG A 88 12.77 4.76 -10.49
C ARG A 88 13.07 5.54 -11.77
N THR A 89 13.19 4.84 -12.90
CA THR A 89 13.55 5.46 -14.19
C THR A 89 12.39 6.23 -14.78
N SER A 90 11.18 5.68 -14.72
CA SER A 90 10.00 6.27 -15.39
C SER A 90 9.22 7.24 -14.52
N VAL A 91 9.33 7.13 -13.19
CA VAL A 91 8.63 7.98 -12.21
C VAL A 91 9.64 8.52 -11.19
N PRO A 92 10.60 9.36 -11.62
CA PRO A 92 11.73 9.78 -10.79
C PRO A 92 11.35 10.61 -9.56
N GLY A 93 10.15 11.19 -9.55
CA GLY A 93 9.60 11.89 -8.38
C GLY A 93 9.07 10.96 -7.28
N ALA A 94 8.80 9.69 -7.59
CA ALA A 94 8.20 8.76 -6.63
C ALA A 94 9.21 8.28 -5.58
N HIS A 95 8.79 8.33 -4.31
CA HIS A 95 9.56 7.83 -3.18
C HIS A 95 9.29 6.35 -2.95
N GLN A 96 10.27 5.49 -3.27
CA GLN A 96 10.07 4.04 -3.23
C GLN A 96 10.42 3.46 -1.85
N VAL A 97 9.42 2.94 -1.13
CA VAL A 97 9.58 2.36 0.21
C VAL A 97 9.20 0.88 0.21
N LEU A 98 10.10 0.04 0.71
CA LEU A 98 9.91 -1.39 0.77
C LEU A 98 9.46 -1.83 2.17
N TYR A 99 8.29 -2.46 2.26
CA TYR A 99 7.84 -3.15 3.46
C TYR A 99 8.09 -4.66 3.29
N THR A 100 8.73 -5.29 4.26
CA THR A 100 9.13 -6.71 4.17
C THR A 100 9.16 -7.36 5.55
N ASN A 101 8.97 -8.68 5.61
CA ASN A 101 9.27 -9.47 6.81
C ASN A 101 10.77 -9.67 7.05
N GLY A 102 11.62 -9.32 6.08
CA GLY A 102 13.07 -9.36 6.19
C GLY A 102 13.71 -10.75 6.09
N ASP A 103 12.94 -11.83 5.93
CA ASP A 103 13.48 -13.20 5.92
C ASP A 103 14.52 -13.43 4.84
N TYR A 104 14.33 -12.76 3.69
CA TYR A 104 15.19 -12.85 2.51
C TYR A 104 16.07 -11.61 2.31
N LEU A 105 16.16 -10.71 3.30
CA LEU A 105 16.94 -9.49 3.19
C LEU A 105 18.37 -9.71 3.70
N THR A 106 19.24 -10.14 2.78
CA THR A 106 20.69 -10.23 3.05
C THR A 106 21.36 -8.87 2.92
N GLU A 107 22.60 -8.74 3.40
CA GLU A 107 23.40 -7.51 3.24
C GLU A 107 23.60 -7.13 1.78
N ALA A 108 23.98 -8.12 0.96
CA ALA A 108 24.12 -7.90 -0.48
C ALA A 108 22.81 -7.42 -1.12
N ARG A 109 21.67 -8.02 -0.70
CA ARG A 109 20.37 -7.67 -1.27
C ARG A 109 19.87 -6.30 -0.81
N TYR A 110 20.17 -5.92 0.43
CA TYR A 110 19.94 -4.55 0.91
C TYR A 110 20.65 -3.56 -0.03
N GLY A 111 21.94 -3.77 -0.30
CA GLY A 111 22.72 -2.93 -1.21
C GLY A 111 22.11 -2.84 -2.62
N THR A 112 21.77 -3.98 -3.24
CA THR A 112 21.22 -3.98 -4.61
C THR A 112 19.84 -3.34 -4.69
N LEU A 113 19.00 -3.45 -3.66
CA LEU A 113 17.70 -2.77 -3.60
C LEU A 113 17.84 -1.26 -3.46
N ARG A 114 18.80 -0.80 -2.64
CA ARG A 114 19.16 0.62 -2.51
C ARG A 114 19.63 1.18 -3.86
N GLU A 115 20.56 0.50 -4.51
CA GLU A 115 21.08 0.89 -5.83
C GLU A 115 19.99 0.89 -6.91
N ALA A 116 19.03 -0.03 -6.85
CA ALA A 116 17.92 -0.08 -7.80
C ALA A 116 16.96 1.11 -7.66
N GLY A 117 16.84 1.69 -6.45
CA GLY A 117 16.00 2.86 -6.19
C GLY A 117 15.12 2.77 -4.94
N ILE A 118 15.22 1.74 -4.10
CA ILE A 118 14.52 1.74 -2.81
C ILE A 118 15.14 2.79 -1.89
N GLU A 119 14.35 3.76 -1.46
CA GLU A 119 14.75 4.89 -0.62
C GLU A 119 14.65 4.60 0.88
N PHE A 120 13.81 3.64 1.29
CA PHE A 120 13.74 3.22 2.69
C PHE A 120 13.19 1.81 2.81
N ILE A 121 13.66 1.05 3.81
CA ILE A 121 13.20 -0.33 4.06
C ILE A 121 12.60 -0.43 5.46
N VAL A 122 11.33 -0.82 5.54
CA VAL A 122 10.61 -1.10 6.77
C VAL A 122 10.55 -2.62 6.96
N ILE A 123 11.29 -3.12 7.95
CA ILE A 123 11.29 -4.53 8.32
C ILE A 123 10.34 -4.75 9.48
N THR A 124 9.35 -5.62 9.29
CA THR A 124 8.56 -6.14 10.41
C THR A 124 9.07 -7.52 10.80
N SER A 125 9.79 -7.60 11.91
CA SER A 125 10.27 -8.86 12.48
C SER A 125 9.14 -9.57 13.22
N HIS A 126 8.49 -10.49 12.52
CA HIS A 126 7.30 -11.19 13.00
C HIS A 126 7.60 -12.25 14.08
N ASP A 127 8.81 -12.80 14.10
CA ASP A 127 9.27 -13.85 15.02
C ASP A 127 10.27 -13.35 16.07
N GLY A 128 10.51 -12.04 16.13
CA GLY A 128 11.48 -11.45 17.05
C GLY A 128 12.94 -11.62 16.62
N LYS A 129 13.20 -12.12 15.40
CA LYS A 129 14.55 -12.16 14.84
C LYS A 129 15.13 -10.75 14.78
N LEU A 130 16.35 -10.60 15.29
CA LEU A 130 17.09 -9.35 15.17
C LEU A 130 17.61 -9.19 13.73
N HIS A 131 17.56 -7.95 13.24
CA HIS A 131 18.14 -7.55 11.97
C HIS A 131 19.28 -6.56 12.22
N PRO A 132 20.32 -6.52 11.36
CA PRO A 132 21.38 -5.54 11.50
C PRO A 132 20.82 -4.13 11.34
N GLU A 133 21.37 -3.20 12.13
CA GLU A 133 21.08 -1.78 11.99
C GLU A 133 21.67 -1.26 10.67
N ARG A 134 20.87 -0.48 9.94
CA ARG A 134 21.26 0.16 8.69
C ARG A 134 20.64 1.54 8.62
N GLU A 135 21.34 2.48 8.00
CA GLU A 135 20.96 3.90 7.95
C GLU A 135 19.56 4.13 7.35
N TYR A 136 19.25 3.46 6.24
CA TYR A 136 17.97 3.62 5.54
C TYR A 136 17.02 2.46 5.78
N GLN A 137 16.92 2.07 7.05
CA GLN A 137 16.08 0.97 7.49
C GLN A 137 15.50 1.25 8.87
N VAL A 138 14.29 0.78 9.11
CA VAL A 138 13.75 0.61 10.46
C VAL A 138 13.36 -0.86 10.66
N VAL A 139 13.53 -1.34 11.88
CA VAL A 139 13.07 -2.66 12.30
C VAL A 139 12.02 -2.45 13.37
N GLN A 140 10.82 -2.95 13.11
CA GLN A 140 9.72 -2.99 14.06
C GLN A 140 9.34 -4.43 14.35
N PHE A 141 8.80 -4.68 15.53
CA PHE A 141 8.36 -6.00 15.96
C PHE A 141 6.85 -6.09 15.98
N SER A 142 6.32 -7.32 16.03
CA SER A 142 4.87 -7.58 16.10
C SER A 142 4.15 -6.78 17.20
N ASN A 143 4.83 -6.52 18.32
CA ASN A 143 4.28 -5.80 19.47
C ASN A 143 4.31 -4.27 19.30
N ASP A 144 5.07 -3.75 18.34
CA ASP A 144 5.15 -2.30 18.05
C ASP A 144 4.05 -1.88 17.07
N LEU A 145 3.33 -2.84 16.50
CA LEU A 145 2.29 -2.58 15.50
C LEU A 145 0.97 -2.18 16.16
N GLU A 146 0.39 -1.11 15.66
CA GLU A 146 -1.04 -0.84 15.86
C GLU A 146 -1.86 -1.79 14.98
N LEU A 147 -2.29 -2.89 15.57
CA LEU A 147 -3.03 -3.93 14.84
C LEU A 147 -4.46 -3.48 14.52
N THR A 148 -4.83 -3.62 13.25
CA THR A 148 -6.21 -3.44 12.79
C THR A 148 -6.87 -4.79 12.54
N ASN A 149 -8.19 -4.83 12.59
CA ASN A 149 -8.94 -6.05 12.31
C ASN A 149 -9.10 -6.34 10.81
N ARG A 150 -8.39 -5.59 9.95
CA ARG A 150 -8.38 -5.78 8.49
C ARG A 150 -9.79 -5.75 7.89
N GLY A 151 -10.56 -4.71 8.19
CA GLY A 151 -11.94 -4.57 7.70
C GLY A 151 -12.89 -5.64 8.23
N GLY A 152 -12.61 -6.18 9.42
CA GLY A 152 -13.38 -7.26 10.06
C GLY A 152 -12.99 -8.68 9.65
N VAL A 153 -11.90 -8.87 8.91
CA VAL A 153 -11.37 -10.21 8.58
C VAL A 153 -10.70 -10.87 9.79
N MET A 154 -9.98 -10.10 10.59
CA MET A 154 -9.30 -10.57 11.79
C MET A 154 -10.19 -10.36 13.02
N GLU A 155 -11.23 -11.18 13.18
CA GLU A 155 -12.27 -11.01 14.21
C GLU A 155 -11.75 -10.99 15.65
N HIS A 156 -10.58 -11.59 15.91
CA HIS A 156 -9.95 -11.63 17.23
C HIS A 156 -9.17 -10.34 17.58
N ILE A 157 -8.93 -9.44 16.61
CA ILE A 157 -8.28 -8.16 16.84
C ILE A 157 -9.37 -7.15 17.21
N GLY A 158 -9.22 -6.58 18.41
CA GLY A 158 -10.25 -5.92 19.22
C GLY A 158 -11.28 -5.06 18.48
N SER A 159 -12.51 -5.12 18.98
CA SER A 159 -13.72 -4.53 18.40
C SER A 159 -14.12 -3.18 19.00
N ASN A 160 -13.21 -2.44 19.67
CA ASN A 160 -13.49 -1.08 20.18
C ASN A 160 -13.58 -0.07 19.03
N SER A 161 -14.52 -0.34 18.15
CA SER A 161 -14.80 0.34 16.90
C SER A 161 -15.73 1.53 17.10
N ALA A 162 -16.31 1.71 18.30
CA ALA A 162 -17.22 2.81 18.57
C ALA A 162 -16.53 4.18 18.36
N ASP A 163 -15.31 4.34 18.85
CA ASP A 163 -14.53 5.57 18.66
C ASP A 163 -14.06 5.73 17.19
N VAL A 164 -13.69 4.62 16.55
CA VAL A 164 -13.23 4.62 15.15
C VAL A 164 -14.36 4.94 14.18
N HIS A 165 -15.57 4.44 14.42
CA HIS A 165 -16.74 4.67 13.57
C HIS A 165 -17.36 6.05 13.75
N ALA A 166 -17.04 6.76 14.83
CA ALA A 166 -17.31 8.18 14.96
C ALA A 166 -16.38 9.04 14.09
N ASN A 167 -15.27 8.47 13.61
CA ASN A 167 -14.25 9.19 12.87
C ASN A 167 -14.38 9.03 11.35
N ARG A 168 -13.89 10.05 10.65
CA ARG A 168 -13.72 10.08 9.20
C ARG A 168 -12.67 9.06 8.76
N CYS A 169 -12.60 8.80 7.47
CA CYS A 169 -11.54 7.99 6.88
C CYS A 169 -11.08 8.61 5.56
N PHE A 170 -9.79 8.96 5.49
CA PHE A 170 -9.14 9.53 4.32
C PHE A 170 -8.24 8.51 3.59
N ALA A 171 -8.15 7.27 4.09
CA ALA A 171 -7.38 6.20 3.47
C ALA A 171 -7.65 6.05 1.96
N PRO A 172 -8.91 5.86 1.49
CA PRO A 172 -9.18 5.77 0.07
C PRO A 172 -9.01 7.09 -0.68
N SER A 173 -8.96 8.23 0.02
CA SER A 173 -8.73 9.57 -0.55
C SER A 173 -7.27 9.92 -0.76
N GLU A 174 -6.37 9.12 -0.22
CA GLU A 174 -4.94 9.40 -0.26
C GLU A 174 -4.12 8.21 -0.74
N MET A 175 -4.75 7.06 -0.95
CA MET A 175 -4.06 5.83 -1.30
C MET A 175 -4.72 5.13 -2.48
N LEU A 176 -3.87 4.48 -3.27
CA LEU A 176 -4.27 3.60 -4.36
C LEU A 176 -3.65 2.22 -4.14
N ILE A 177 -4.47 1.18 -4.13
CA ILE A 177 -3.99 -0.20 -4.03
C ILE A 177 -4.21 -0.88 -5.38
N VAL A 178 -3.13 -1.25 -6.05
CA VAL A 178 -3.16 -1.97 -7.33
C VAL A 178 -2.81 -3.44 -7.05
N THR A 179 -3.77 -4.31 -7.28
CA THR A 179 -3.60 -5.77 -7.12
C THR A 179 -2.73 -6.37 -8.22
N VAL A 180 -2.35 -7.64 -8.06
CA VAL A 180 -1.50 -8.38 -9.02
C VAL A 180 -2.10 -8.46 -10.44
N THR A 181 -3.42 -8.36 -10.56
CA THR A 181 -4.19 -8.37 -11.82
C THR A 181 -4.35 -6.98 -12.44
N GLY A 182 -3.98 -5.92 -11.72
CA GLY A 182 -4.19 -4.53 -12.12
C GLY A 182 -5.53 -3.94 -11.68
N ASP A 183 -6.31 -4.67 -10.89
CA ASP A 183 -7.52 -4.12 -10.28
C ASP A 183 -7.15 -3.15 -9.17
N VAL A 184 -7.80 -2.00 -9.16
CA VAL A 184 -7.72 -1.02 -8.07
C VAL A 184 -8.80 -1.35 -7.05
N VAL A 185 -8.40 -1.64 -5.82
CA VAL A 185 -9.33 -1.98 -4.73
C VAL A 185 -9.48 -0.83 -3.73
N LEU A 186 -10.50 -0.91 -2.88
CA LEU A 186 -10.90 0.18 -1.99
C LEU A 186 -9.75 0.74 -1.12
N CYS A 187 -9.12 -0.12 -0.33
CA CYS A 187 -7.95 0.23 0.48
C CYS A 187 -7.20 -1.04 0.90
N TYR A 188 -6.09 -0.88 1.63
CA TYR A 188 -5.26 -2.01 2.05
C TYR A 188 -5.97 -2.97 3.03
N GLU A 189 -7.13 -2.59 3.59
CA GLU A 189 -7.93 -3.47 4.46
C GLU A 189 -8.83 -4.44 3.66
N ASP A 190 -9.01 -4.26 2.35
CA ASP A 190 -9.86 -5.12 1.51
C ASP A 190 -9.16 -6.44 1.12
N ALA A 191 -8.75 -7.24 2.10
CA ALA A 191 -7.95 -8.46 1.88
C ALA A 191 -8.57 -9.47 0.90
N PHE A 192 -9.90 -9.44 0.74
CA PHE A 192 -10.64 -10.27 -0.21
C PHE A 192 -10.64 -9.74 -1.65
N ARG A 193 -10.18 -8.52 -1.90
CA ARG A 193 -10.20 -7.84 -3.23
C ARG A 193 -11.62 -7.74 -3.81
N LYS A 194 -12.63 -7.48 -2.96
CA LYS A 194 -14.04 -7.51 -3.37
C LYS A 194 -14.58 -6.14 -3.76
N HIS A 195 -13.98 -5.08 -3.26
CA HIS A 195 -14.40 -3.70 -3.50
C HIS A 195 -13.53 -3.10 -4.59
N VAL A 196 -13.71 -3.57 -5.83
CA VAL A 196 -12.98 -3.10 -7.01
C VAL A 196 -13.54 -1.75 -7.46
N MET A 197 -12.67 -0.75 -7.59
CA MET A 197 -12.98 0.62 -8.01
C MET A 197 -12.74 0.84 -9.51
N GLY A 198 -11.95 -0.04 -10.14
CA GLY A 198 -11.64 -0.01 -11.57
C GLY A 198 -10.42 -0.89 -11.88
N SER A 199 -9.95 -0.87 -13.12
CA SER A 199 -8.76 -1.62 -13.54
C SER A 199 -7.80 -0.74 -14.34
N ILE A 200 -6.55 -0.63 -13.88
CA ILE A 200 -5.50 0.17 -14.52
C ILE A 200 -5.12 -0.37 -15.91
N VAL A 201 -5.51 -1.62 -16.19
CA VAL A 201 -5.28 -2.29 -17.48
C VAL A 201 -6.23 -1.77 -18.55
N THR A 202 -7.43 -1.31 -18.16
CA THR A 202 -8.50 -0.92 -19.11
C THR A 202 -8.93 0.53 -18.98
N GLN A 203 -8.57 1.21 -17.89
CA GLN A 203 -8.96 2.58 -17.59
C GLN A 203 -7.73 3.42 -17.27
N SER A 204 -7.82 4.75 -17.46
CA SER A 204 -6.82 5.67 -16.92
C SER A 204 -6.96 5.80 -15.41
N LEU A 205 -5.89 6.19 -14.72
CA LEU A 205 -5.91 6.42 -13.28
C LEU A 205 -6.90 7.52 -12.90
N ALA A 206 -7.03 8.58 -13.70
CA ALA A 206 -8.05 9.61 -13.48
C ALA A 206 -9.47 9.07 -13.63
N ASP A 207 -9.75 8.22 -14.64
CA ASP A 207 -11.09 7.64 -14.80
C ASP A 207 -11.46 6.76 -13.61
N ILE A 208 -10.50 6.00 -13.07
CA ILE A 208 -10.71 5.20 -11.86
C ILE A 208 -10.89 6.10 -10.65
N TRP A 209 -10.01 7.09 -10.49
CA TRP A 209 -9.98 7.96 -9.33
C TRP A 209 -11.23 8.82 -9.27
N PHE A 210 -11.53 9.61 -10.30
CA PHE A 210 -12.69 10.52 -10.34
C PHE A 210 -14.00 9.82 -10.75
N GLY A 211 -13.93 8.56 -11.16
CA GLY A 211 -15.08 7.75 -11.48
C GLY A 211 -16.09 7.67 -10.32
N HIS A 212 -17.38 7.66 -10.69
CA HIS A 212 -18.50 7.68 -9.74
C HIS A 212 -18.37 6.70 -8.55
N PRO A 213 -18.06 5.40 -8.73
CA PRO A 213 -18.02 4.46 -7.60
C PRO A 213 -16.97 4.85 -6.55
N PHE A 214 -15.78 5.28 -7.00
CA PHE A 214 -14.69 5.59 -6.08
C PHE A 214 -14.87 6.99 -5.45
N ALA A 215 -15.21 8.00 -6.26
CA ALA A 215 -15.41 9.36 -5.79
C ALA A 215 -16.55 9.48 -4.77
N THR A 216 -17.69 8.80 -4.99
CA THR A 216 -18.81 8.77 -4.04
C THR A 216 -18.41 8.11 -2.73
N LEU A 217 -17.71 6.98 -2.78
CA LEU A 217 -17.28 6.27 -1.59
C LEU A 217 -16.33 7.13 -0.75
N ARG A 218 -15.32 7.74 -1.38
CA ARG A 218 -14.39 8.65 -0.71
C ARG A 218 -15.10 9.82 -0.03
N SER A 219 -16.08 10.41 -0.73
CA SER A 219 -16.85 11.54 -0.21
C SER A 219 -17.64 11.17 1.04
N ARG A 220 -18.26 9.97 1.05
CA ARG A 220 -18.99 9.45 2.23
C ARG A 220 -18.05 9.18 3.40
N LEU A 221 -16.91 8.54 3.17
CA LEU A 221 -15.93 8.27 4.24
C LEU A 221 -15.29 9.53 4.81
N ALA A 222 -14.99 10.53 3.97
CA ALA A 222 -14.52 11.84 4.40
C ALA A 222 -15.57 12.60 5.23
N ALA A 223 -16.86 12.31 5.01
CA ALA A 223 -17.97 12.83 5.81
C ALA A 223 -18.24 12.01 7.10
N GLY A 224 -17.46 10.95 7.37
CA GLY A 224 -17.64 10.09 8.54
C GLY A 224 -18.61 8.92 8.35
N ASP A 225 -19.16 8.74 7.15
CA ASP A 225 -20.10 7.64 6.88
C ASP A 225 -19.35 6.35 6.55
N ARG A 226 -18.96 5.62 7.60
CA ARG A 226 -18.34 4.29 7.50
C ARG A 226 -19.35 3.16 7.21
N SER A 227 -20.64 3.46 7.08
CA SER A 227 -21.66 2.45 6.73
C SER A 227 -21.66 2.06 5.24
N VAL A 228 -20.91 2.81 4.41
CA VAL A 228 -20.86 2.71 2.95
C VAL A 228 -20.50 1.32 2.41
N THR A 229 -19.70 0.54 3.14
CA THR A 229 -19.37 -0.85 2.81
C THR A 229 -19.32 -1.70 4.08
N ASP A 230 -19.42 -3.02 3.93
CA ASP A 230 -19.30 -3.94 5.07
C ASP A 230 -17.90 -3.92 5.70
N ILE A 231 -16.85 -3.68 4.90
CA ILE A 231 -15.49 -3.59 5.44
C ILE A 231 -15.31 -2.30 6.24
N CYS A 232 -15.82 -1.17 5.75
CA CYS A 232 -15.73 0.11 6.45
C CYS A 232 -16.53 0.08 7.76
N ARG A 233 -17.70 -0.58 7.77
CA ARG A 233 -18.57 -0.72 8.95
C ARG A 233 -17.96 -1.58 10.06
N LYS A 234 -17.00 -2.44 9.73
CA LYS A 234 -16.33 -3.32 10.68
C LYS A 234 -14.92 -2.84 11.01
N CYS A 235 -14.38 -1.89 10.25
CA CYS A 235 -12.98 -1.51 10.29
C CYS A 235 -12.60 -0.82 11.60
N THR A 236 -11.54 -1.30 12.26
CA THR A 236 -10.98 -0.70 13.48
C THR A 236 -9.80 0.24 13.20
N ASN A 237 -9.52 0.55 11.94
CA ASN A 237 -8.40 1.40 11.57
C ASN A 237 -8.69 2.89 11.79
N ALA A 238 -7.83 3.51 12.61
CA ALA A 238 -7.84 4.93 12.97
C ALA A 238 -6.62 5.72 12.45
N ALA A 239 -5.76 5.12 11.61
CA ALA A 239 -4.54 5.77 11.12
C ALA A 239 -4.79 6.88 10.07
N HIS A 240 -6.04 7.03 9.61
CA HIS A 240 -6.41 7.95 8.52
C HIS A 240 -7.64 8.79 8.85
N THR A 241 -7.76 9.28 10.09
CA THR A 241 -8.94 10.07 10.53
C THR A 241 -8.93 11.50 10.03
N ASP A 242 -7.77 12.03 9.65
CA ASP A 242 -7.57 13.39 9.18
C ASP A 242 -6.84 13.44 7.83
N PRO A 243 -7.06 14.47 7.00
CA PRO A 243 -6.31 14.67 5.77
C PRO A 243 -4.81 14.79 6.04
N GLY A 244 -3.99 14.21 5.16
CA GLY A 244 -2.54 14.21 5.19
C GLY A 244 -1.93 13.11 6.06
N MET A 245 -2.71 12.40 6.87
CA MET A 245 -2.16 11.37 7.76
C MET A 245 -1.48 10.23 6.99
N SER A 246 -1.94 9.90 5.78
CA SER A 246 -1.28 8.87 4.96
C SER A 246 0.14 9.25 4.53
N ALA A 247 0.48 10.55 4.54
CA ALA A 247 1.80 11.08 4.25
C ALA A 247 2.67 11.30 5.50
N HIS A 248 2.16 11.02 6.70
CA HIS A 248 2.86 11.29 7.97
C HIS A 248 2.82 10.13 8.96
N SER A 249 2.06 9.06 8.67
CA SER A 249 1.88 7.91 9.56
C SER A 249 3.12 7.01 9.68
N GLU A 250 4.21 7.30 8.96
CA GLU A 250 5.32 6.37 8.80
C GLU A 250 6.67 7.01 9.15
N PRO A 251 7.55 6.32 9.91
CA PRO A 251 8.87 6.81 10.32
C PRO A 251 9.76 7.26 9.15
N PHE A 252 9.53 6.72 7.94
CA PHE A 252 10.38 7.01 6.79
C PHE A 252 10.30 8.47 6.34
N TRP A 253 9.17 9.16 6.50
CA TRP A 253 9.07 10.57 6.10
C TRP A 253 9.96 11.48 6.95
N GLN A 254 10.16 11.12 8.22
CA GLN A 254 11.13 11.77 9.10
C GLN A 254 12.56 11.45 8.63
N ALA A 255 12.84 10.19 8.27
CA ALA A 255 14.16 9.82 7.74
C ALA A 255 14.48 10.51 6.38
N LEU A 256 13.50 10.66 5.49
CA LEU A 256 13.66 11.36 4.20
C LEU A 256 13.82 12.87 4.37
N SER A 257 13.19 13.47 5.38
CA SER A 257 13.31 14.91 5.66
C SER A 257 14.61 15.30 6.38
N VAL A 258 15.33 14.33 6.97
CA VAL A 258 16.67 14.52 7.55
C VAL A 258 17.78 14.39 6.48
N ALA A 259 17.47 13.87 5.30
CA ALA A 259 18.44 13.52 4.27
C ALA A 259 18.35 14.39 3.00
N TRP A 260 18.47 15.72 3.11
CA TRP A 260 18.77 16.63 1.98
C TRP A 260 19.57 17.85 2.43
#